data_AF-A0A6G0W2P2-F1
#
_entry.id   AF-A0A6G0W2P2-F1
#
_cell.length_a   1.000
_cell.length_b   1.000
_cell.length_c   1.000
_cell.angle_alpha   90.00
_cell.angle_beta   90.00
_cell.angle_gamma   90.00
#
_symmetry.space_group_name_H-M   'P 1'
#
loop_
_entity.id
_entity.type
_entity.pdbx_description
1 polymer ?
#
loop_
_entity_poly.entity_id
_entity_poly.type
_entity_poly.pdbx_seq_one_letter_code
_entity_poly.pdbx_strand_id
1 'polypeptide(L)'
;MDVLTTQENFLSNTENKMRFITMLTEKFLTSGILVRQAEDDADLLIVNTAIRNTDDNVQVVVIGEDIDLLILLLTLSPPKNTIIFEKLGRGKIETRSYAVVSLQEHFKNEIQYFMFIHAIGGCDSTSALFQQGKIKHLKIVQKHPELHDSLLVFNNESSSPEEIERAGEKYLFTLYKAPAHITLYKKQVQLARLPPTIDAAREHLHRIYLQIQLWRGNKLDPQNWSWKEYNGKLNPVFTKNSPAPDTLFMLCSVIWKHCQGGSCLNQQPIIDDEEEDNFEEYIDEINLIENQKEETNTPTIKKNLPT
;
A
#
# COMPACT_ATOMS: atom_id res chain seq x y z
N MET A 1 13.45 -32.51 -23.90
CA MET A 1 12.14 -32.95 -23.36
C MET A 1 11.54 -31.69 -22.78
N ASP A 2 10.57 -31.10 -23.47
CA ASP A 2 9.97 -29.84 -23.03
C ASP A 2 8.91 -30.17 -21.99
N VAL A 3 9.07 -29.63 -20.78
CA VAL A 3 8.10 -29.81 -19.68
C VAL A 3 7.19 -28.59 -19.69
N LEU A 4 5.93 -28.79 -20.06
CA LEU A 4 4.91 -27.75 -19.96
C LEU A 4 4.56 -27.52 -18.48
N THR A 5 4.79 -26.31 -18.00
CA THR A 5 4.39 -25.85 -16.66
C THR A 5 3.83 -24.43 -16.75
N THR A 6 3.02 -24.03 -15.77
CA THR A 6 2.55 -22.65 -15.65
C THR A 6 3.67 -21.76 -15.12
N GLN A 7 3.60 -20.46 -15.39
CA GLN A 7 4.54 -19.48 -14.83
C GLN A 7 4.54 -19.53 -13.29
N GLU A 8 3.37 -19.62 -12.68
CA GLU A 8 3.22 -19.71 -11.21
C GLU A 8 3.93 -20.95 -10.64
N ASN A 9 3.71 -22.12 -11.24
CA ASN A 9 4.37 -23.36 -10.83
C ASN A 9 5.89 -23.33 -11.07
N PHE A 10 6.33 -22.65 -12.13
CA PHE A 10 7.75 -22.48 -12.38
C PHE A 10 8.42 -21.58 -11.32
N LEU A 11 7.80 -20.43 -11.03
CA LEU A 11 8.34 -19.41 -10.12
C LEU A 11 8.18 -19.76 -8.63
N SER A 12 7.26 -20.67 -8.27
CA SER A 12 7.12 -21.17 -6.89
C SER A 12 8.26 -22.09 -6.48
N ASN A 13 8.99 -22.68 -7.43
CA ASN A 13 10.19 -23.46 -7.18
C ASN A 13 11.40 -22.53 -7.02
N THR A 14 12.01 -22.53 -5.82
CA THR A 14 13.15 -21.64 -5.48
C THR A 14 14.37 -21.86 -6.39
N GLU A 15 14.66 -23.10 -6.78
CA GLU A 15 15.80 -23.39 -7.65
C GLU A 15 15.58 -22.85 -9.06
N ASN A 16 14.37 -23.02 -9.61
CA ASN A 16 13.98 -22.43 -10.90
C ASN A 16 14.05 -20.91 -10.85
N LYS A 17 13.54 -20.30 -9.77
CA LYS A 17 13.59 -18.84 -9.57
C LYS A 17 15.03 -18.34 -9.57
N MET A 18 15.94 -18.99 -8.82
CA MET A 18 17.35 -18.61 -8.77
C MET A 18 18.06 -18.77 -10.11
N ARG A 19 17.81 -19.88 -10.83
CA ARG A 19 18.38 -20.10 -12.18
C ARG A 19 17.87 -19.05 -13.17
N PHE A 20 16.59 -18.72 -13.10
CA PHE A 20 15.98 -17.70 -13.97
C PHE A 20 16.54 -16.30 -13.70
N ILE A 21 16.68 -15.92 -12.42
CA ILE A 21 17.33 -14.66 -12.03
C ILE A 21 18.76 -14.62 -12.58
N THR A 22 19.55 -15.68 -12.35
CA THR A 22 20.96 -15.76 -12.82
C THR A 22 21.05 -15.57 -14.34
N MET A 23 20.22 -16.30 -15.09
CA MET A 23 20.17 -16.21 -16.55
C MET A 23 19.82 -14.80 -17.04
N LEU A 24 18.82 -14.16 -16.42
CA LEU A 24 18.44 -12.78 -16.76
C LEU A 24 19.56 -11.79 -16.41
N THR A 25 20.16 -11.92 -15.24
CA THR A 25 21.29 -11.08 -14.80
C THR A 25 22.43 -11.15 -15.81
N GLU A 26 22.86 -12.34 -16.22
CA GLU A 26 23.90 -12.53 -17.24
C GLU A 26 23.50 -11.89 -18.58
N LYS A 27 22.25 -12.06 -19.01
CA LYS A 27 21.75 -11.48 -20.26
C LYS A 27 21.78 -9.96 -20.26
N PHE A 28 21.36 -9.31 -19.18
CA PHE A 28 21.41 -7.86 -19.05
C PHE A 28 22.85 -7.33 -18.98
N LEU A 29 23.70 -7.96 -18.16
CA LEU A 29 25.11 -7.57 -18.03
C LEU A 29 25.87 -7.69 -19.37
N THR A 30 25.65 -8.79 -20.11
CA THR A 30 26.25 -8.98 -21.45
C THR A 30 25.72 -7.99 -22.49
N SER A 31 24.57 -7.36 -22.23
CA SER A 31 23.98 -6.32 -23.07
C SER A 31 24.39 -4.91 -22.62
N GLY A 32 25.34 -4.79 -21.67
CA GLY A 32 25.82 -3.52 -21.13
C GLY A 32 24.86 -2.84 -20.15
N ILE A 33 23.84 -3.55 -19.68
CA ILE A 33 22.86 -3.05 -18.72
C ILE A 33 23.28 -3.46 -17.32
N LEU A 34 23.45 -2.48 -16.43
CA LEU A 34 23.78 -2.75 -15.03
C LEU A 34 22.59 -3.43 -14.33
N VAL A 35 22.88 -4.48 -13.56
CA VAL A 35 21.88 -5.20 -12.78
C VAL A 35 22.20 -5.03 -11.30
N ARG A 36 21.15 -4.77 -10.50
CA ARG A 36 21.19 -4.79 -9.03
C ARG A 36 20.15 -5.79 -8.56
N GLN A 37 20.53 -6.66 -7.64
CA GLN A 37 19.62 -7.63 -7.02
C GLN A 37 19.30 -7.16 -5.60
N ALA A 38 18.00 -7.05 -5.28
CA ALA A 38 17.55 -6.78 -3.92
C ALA A 38 17.69 -8.05 -3.05
N GLU A 39 17.98 -7.86 -1.76
CA GLU A 39 17.99 -8.95 -0.79
C GLU A 39 16.58 -9.39 -0.39
N ASP A 40 15.64 -8.44 -0.40
CA ASP A 40 14.23 -8.65 -0.05
C ASP A 40 13.35 -8.00 -1.15
N ASP A 41 12.38 -7.17 -0.77
CA ASP A 41 11.61 -6.34 -1.72
C ASP A 41 12.51 -5.41 -2.56
N ALA A 42 12.18 -5.29 -3.85
CA ALA A 42 12.92 -4.51 -4.82
C ALA A 42 12.48 -3.04 -4.90
N ASP A 43 11.28 -2.69 -4.45
CA ASP A 43 10.70 -1.36 -4.66
C ASP A 43 11.56 -0.27 -4.02
N LEU A 44 11.95 -0.48 -2.76
CA LEU A 44 12.82 0.46 -2.06
C LEU A 44 14.20 0.59 -2.73
N LEU A 45 14.74 -0.48 -3.29
CA LEU A 45 16.02 -0.45 -4.02
C LEU A 45 15.89 0.33 -5.33
N ILE A 46 14.79 0.15 -6.07
CA ILE A 46 14.49 0.86 -7.31
C ILE A 46 14.39 2.37 -7.02
N VAL A 47 13.58 2.75 -6.04
CA VAL A 47 13.37 4.17 -5.66
C VAL A 47 14.67 4.83 -5.20
N ASN A 48 15.42 4.19 -4.30
CA ASN A 48 16.70 4.73 -3.86
C ASN A 48 17.74 4.81 -4.99
N THR A 49 17.69 3.89 -5.95
CA THR A 49 18.56 3.96 -7.13
C THR A 49 18.18 5.14 -8.01
N ALA A 50 16.89 5.38 -8.23
CA ALA A 50 16.43 6.55 -8.99
C ALA A 50 16.87 7.86 -8.34
N ILE A 51 16.64 8.01 -7.03
CA ILE A 51 17.01 9.20 -6.25
C ILE A 51 18.53 9.46 -6.30
N ARG A 52 19.36 8.43 -6.27
CA ARG A 52 20.83 8.57 -6.33
C ARG A 52 21.38 8.94 -7.71
N ASN A 53 20.63 8.69 -8.77
CA ASN A 53 21.08 8.91 -10.15
C ASN A 53 20.44 10.14 -10.81
N THR A 54 19.59 10.87 -10.09
CA THR A 54 19.00 12.13 -10.57
C THR A 54 19.70 13.31 -9.91
N ASP A 55 19.75 14.43 -10.63
CA ASP A 55 20.14 15.75 -10.12
C ASP A 55 19.45 16.83 -10.98
N ASP A 56 19.83 18.10 -10.78
CA ASP A 56 19.26 19.25 -11.52
C ASP A 56 19.43 19.14 -13.05
N ASN A 57 20.35 18.32 -13.54
CA ASN A 57 20.66 18.11 -14.96
C ASN A 57 20.34 16.70 -15.46
N VAL A 58 20.04 15.76 -14.55
CA VAL A 58 19.81 14.35 -14.89
C VAL A 58 18.39 13.95 -14.53
N GLN A 59 17.56 13.86 -15.58
CA GLN A 59 16.24 13.24 -15.49
C GLN A 59 16.36 11.73 -15.42
N VAL A 60 15.63 11.13 -14.48
CA VAL A 60 15.56 9.67 -14.31
C VAL A 60 14.13 9.21 -14.56
N VAL A 61 13.98 8.17 -15.38
CA VAL A 61 12.70 7.50 -15.63
C VAL A 61 12.69 6.17 -14.88
N VAL A 62 11.70 5.99 -14.01
CA VAL A 62 11.42 4.74 -13.29
C VAL A 62 10.28 4.04 -13.99
N ILE A 63 10.55 2.89 -14.59
CA ILE A 63 9.54 2.10 -15.30
C ILE A 63 9.05 0.98 -14.39
N GLY A 64 7.74 0.92 -14.13
CA GLY A 64 7.15 -0.09 -13.25
C GLY A 64 5.64 -0.21 -13.43
N GLU A 65 5.09 -1.37 -13.09
CA GLU A 65 3.64 -1.60 -13.12
C GLU A 65 2.98 -1.34 -11.78
N ASP A 66 3.73 -1.46 -10.69
CA ASP A 66 3.23 -1.33 -9.33
C ASP A 66 3.08 0.14 -8.93
N ILE A 67 1.93 0.47 -8.34
CA ILE A 67 1.65 1.78 -7.78
C ILE A 67 2.45 2.06 -6.50
N ASP A 68 2.89 1.00 -5.82
CA ASP A 68 3.70 1.09 -4.60
C ASP A 68 5.02 1.82 -4.89
N LEU A 69 5.61 1.64 -6.09
CA LEU A 69 6.75 2.42 -6.57
C LEU A 69 6.46 3.93 -6.63
N LEU A 70 5.30 4.33 -7.16
CA LEU A 70 4.93 5.73 -7.26
C LEU A 70 4.74 6.33 -5.86
N ILE A 71 4.08 5.62 -4.95
CA ILE A 71 3.87 6.09 -3.58
C ILE A 71 5.21 6.27 -2.84
N LEU A 72 6.14 5.34 -3.01
CA LEU A 72 7.49 5.45 -2.46
C LEU A 72 8.28 6.59 -3.11
N LEU A 73 8.17 6.80 -4.43
CA LEU A 73 8.77 7.95 -5.10
C LEU A 73 8.26 9.28 -4.55
N LEU A 74 6.94 9.43 -4.35
CA LEU A 74 6.34 10.64 -3.81
C LEU A 74 6.81 10.96 -2.39
N THR A 75 7.07 9.93 -1.58
CA THR A 75 7.42 10.08 -0.17
C THR A 75 8.92 10.20 0.10
N LEU A 76 9.76 9.54 -0.72
CA LEU A 76 11.20 9.48 -0.50
C LEU A 76 11.99 10.46 -1.38
N SER A 77 11.46 10.86 -2.53
CA SER A 77 12.20 11.74 -3.45
C SER A 77 12.25 13.18 -2.91
N PRO A 78 13.44 13.81 -2.92
CA PRO A 78 13.55 15.25 -2.71
C PRO A 78 12.68 16.06 -3.70
N PRO A 79 12.04 17.17 -3.28
CA PRO A 79 11.12 17.95 -4.13
C PRO A 79 11.73 18.59 -5.37
N LYS A 80 13.05 18.52 -5.55
CA LYS A 80 13.79 19.13 -6.67
C LYS A 80 14.20 18.13 -7.74
N ASN A 81 13.98 16.85 -7.49
CA ASN A 81 14.45 15.80 -8.37
C ASN A 81 13.58 15.70 -9.63
N THR A 82 14.21 15.50 -10.78
CA THR A 82 13.54 15.35 -12.08
C THR A 82 13.22 13.88 -12.35
N ILE A 83 12.48 13.24 -11.44
CA ILE A 83 12.06 11.84 -11.60
C ILE A 83 10.70 11.76 -12.29
N ILE A 84 10.60 10.89 -13.29
CA ILE A 84 9.36 10.50 -13.94
C ILE A 84 9.09 9.03 -13.61
N PHE A 85 7.87 8.71 -13.20
CA PHE A 85 7.40 7.33 -13.13
C PHE A 85 6.63 7.00 -14.40
N GLU A 86 6.97 5.90 -15.06
CA GLU A 86 6.29 5.41 -16.26
C GLU A 86 5.66 4.05 -16.03
N LYS A 87 4.34 4.00 -16.19
CA LYS A 87 3.58 2.77 -16.24
C LYS A 87 3.31 2.38 -17.68
N LEU A 88 3.92 1.28 -18.12
CA LEU A 88 3.78 0.81 -19.49
C LEU A 88 2.34 0.36 -19.77
N GLY A 89 1.82 0.81 -20.91
CA GLY A 89 0.51 0.40 -21.40
C GLY A 89 0.48 -1.07 -21.81
N ARG A 90 -0.67 -1.73 -21.65
CA ARG A 90 -0.90 -3.10 -22.11
C ARG A 90 -2.05 -3.14 -23.11
N GLY A 91 -1.82 -3.75 -24.28
CA GLY A 91 -2.83 -3.90 -25.32
C GLY A 91 -3.27 -2.57 -25.91
N LYS A 92 -4.50 -2.13 -25.59
CA LYS A 92 -5.06 -0.83 -26.02
C LYS A 92 -4.85 0.29 -25.00
N ILE A 93 -4.38 -0.03 -23.80
CA ILE A 93 -4.10 0.96 -22.76
C ILE A 93 -2.78 1.62 -23.12
N GLU A 94 -2.74 2.95 -23.15
CA GLU A 94 -1.54 3.72 -23.44
C GLU A 94 -0.60 3.76 -22.23
N THR A 95 0.70 3.99 -22.49
CA THR A 95 1.69 4.25 -21.44
C THR A 95 1.34 5.57 -20.75
N ARG A 96 1.46 5.58 -19.41
CA ARG A 96 1.23 6.75 -18.59
C ARG A 96 2.51 7.18 -17.92
N SER A 97 2.80 8.47 -17.97
CA SER A 97 4.00 9.08 -17.40
C SER A 97 3.60 10.12 -16.36
N TYR A 98 4.18 10.01 -15.18
CA TYR A 98 3.86 10.83 -14.01
C TYR A 98 5.11 11.57 -13.56
N ALA A 99 5.09 12.90 -13.64
CA ALA A 99 6.15 13.73 -13.06
C ALA A 99 6.02 13.70 -11.53
N VAL A 100 6.98 13.10 -10.85
CA VAL A 100 6.93 12.93 -9.38
C VAL A 100 6.83 14.28 -8.69
N VAL A 101 7.57 15.29 -9.15
CA VAL A 101 7.55 16.64 -8.59
C VAL A 101 6.17 17.32 -8.69
N SER A 102 5.46 17.14 -9.81
CA SER A 102 4.13 17.74 -10.00
C SER A 102 3.11 17.12 -9.05
N LEU A 103 3.13 15.79 -8.92
CA LEU A 103 2.30 15.08 -7.95
C LEU A 103 2.69 15.43 -6.50
N GLN A 104 3.97 15.69 -6.24
CA GLN A 104 4.41 16.15 -4.92
C GLN A 104 3.82 17.52 -4.57
N GLU A 105 3.77 18.45 -5.53
CA GLU A 105 3.13 19.74 -5.31
C GLU A 105 1.62 19.60 -5.12
N HIS A 106 0.97 18.72 -5.88
CA HIS A 106 -0.46 18.43 -5.77
C HIS A 106 -0.83 17.92 -4.36
N PHE A 107 -0.10 16.91 -3.87
CA PHE A 107 -0.33 16.26 -2.58
C PHE A 107 0.50 16.82 -1.43
N LYS A 108 0.97 18.07 -1.53
CA LYS A 108 1.91 18.65 -0.55
C LYS A 108 1.45 18.61 0.91
N ASN A 109 0.14 18.56 1.14
CA ASN A 109 -0.43 18.51 2.49
C ASN A 109 -0.58 17.06 3.00
N GLU A 110 -0.55 16.08 2.11
CA GLU A 110 -0.87 14.68 2.39
C GLU A 110 0.34 13.73 2.29
N ILE A 111 1.39 14.08 1.56
CA ILE A 111 2.56 13.23 1.31
C ILE A 111 3.19 12.69 2.59
N GLN A 112 3.22 13.49 3.65
CA GLN A 112 3.76 13.05 4.94
C GLN A 112 2.99 11.87 5.57
N TYR A 113 1.80 11.55 5.09
CA TYR A 113 0.98 10.42 5.52
C TYR A 113 0.96 9.26 4.51
N PHE A 114 1.55 9.41 3.33
CA PHE A 114 1.46 8.41 2.26
C PHE A 114 2.10 7.07 2.65
N MET A 115 3.20 7.07 3.39
CA MET A 115 3.79 5.83 3.93
C MET A 115 2.81 5.11 4.87
N PHE A 116 2.10 5.84 5.73
CA PHE A 116 1.06 5.26 6.57
C PHE A 116 -0.11 4.73 5.75
N ILE A 117 -0.64 5.54 4.82
CA ILE A 117 -1.74 5.17 3.92
C ILE A 117 -1.41 3.90 3.13
N HIS A 118 -0.18 3.82 2.62
CA HIS A 118 0.31 2.68 1.87
C HIS A 118 0.35 1.41 2.72
N ALA A 119 0.98 1.47 3.89
CA ALA A 119 1.11 0.31 4.76
C ALA A 119 -0.25 -0.13 5.35
N ILE A 120 -1.13 0.79 5.76
CA ILE A 120 -2.44 0.39 6.30
C ILE A 120 -3.40 -0.12 5.22
N GLY A 121 -3.29 0.42 3.99
CA GLY A 121 -4.04 -0.02 2.82
C GLY A 121 -3.49 -1.29 2.18
N GLY A 122 -2.42 -1.86 2.75
CA GLY A 122 -1.76 -3.07 2.28
C GLY A 122 -0.59 -2.81 1.32
N CYS A 123 0.49 -3.56 1.55
CA CYS A 123 1.68 -3.68 0.71
C CYS A 123 2.23 -5.11 0.81
N ASP A 124 3.39 -5.38 0.22
CA ASP A 124 4.01 -6.73 0.24
C ASP A 124 4.18 -7.33 1.65
N SER A 125 4.44 -6.51 2.66
CA SER A 125 4.71 -6.97 4.03
C SER A 125 3.56 -6.73 5.01
N THR A 126 2.51 -6.01 4.61
CA THR A 126 1.37 -5.68 5.48
C THR A 126 0.04 -5.90 4.76
N SER A 127 -0.92 -6.49 5.47
CA SER A 127 -2.23 -6.80 4.91
C SER A 127 -3.14 -5.56 4.87
N ALA A 128 -3.95 -5.40 3.83
CA ALA A 128 -5.05 -4.44 3.86
C ALA A 128 -6.14 -4.87 4.86
N LEU A 129 -6.82 -3.90 5.47
CA LEU A 129 -8.09 -4.17 6.15
C LEU A 129 -9.17 -4.49 5.10
N PHE A 130 -10.07 -5.43 5.40
CA PHE A 130 -11.08 -5.88 4.44
C PHE A 130 -11.93 -4.72 3.90
N GLN A 131 -11.94 -4.55 2.58
CA GLN A 131 -12.61 -3.46 1.86
C GLN A 131 -12.16 -2.04 2.32
N GLN A 132 -10.90 -1.89 2.71
CA GLN A 132 -10.29 -0.59 2.99
C GLN A 132 -9.07 -0.41 2.07
N GLY A 133 -9.31 0.18 0.90
CA GLY A 133 -8.24 0.48 -0.07
C GLY A 133 -7.48 1.77 0.27
N LYS A 134 -6.33 1.95 -0.39
CA LYS A 134 -5.45 3.13 -0.21
C LYS A 134 -6.19 4.47 -0.40
N ILE A 135 -7.09 4.55 -1.38
CA ILE A 135 -7.88 5.77 -1.64
C ILE A 135 -8.83 6.12 -0.50
N LYS A 136 -9.51 5.13 0.09
CA LYS A 136 -10.34 5.36 1.27
C LYS A 136 -9.53 5.92 2.44
N HIS A 137 -8.33 5.41 2.66
CA HIS A 137 -7.44 5.90 3.69
C HIS A 137 -7.01 7.36 3.42
N LEU A 138 -6.67 7.70 2.18
CA LEU A 138 -6.38 9.08 1.77
C LEU A 138 -7.57 10.02 2.04
N LYS A 139 -8.78 9.64 1.59
CA LYS A 139 -10.02 10.40 1.82
C LYS A 139 -10.30 10.64 3.30
N ILE A 140 -9.99 9.65 4.16
CA ILE A 140 -10.13 9.79 5.62
C ILE A 140 -9.13 10.80 6.17
N VAL A 141 -7.86 10.73 5.77
CA VAL A 141 -6.82 11.67 6.22
C VAL A 141 -7.14 13.11 5.80
N GLN A 142 -7.68 13.30 4.59
CA GLN A 142 -8.11 14.61 4.10
C GLN A 142 -9.30 15.16 4.88
N LYS A 143 -10.27 14.29 5.23
CA LYS A 143 -11.49 14.69 5.93
C LYS A 143 -11.30 14.96 7.42
N HIS A 144 -10.27 14.37 8.03
CA HIS A 144 -10.08 14.36 9.48
C HIS A 144 -8.72 14.95 9.90
N PRO A 145 -8.55 16.29 9.86
CA PRO A 145 -7.31 16.96 10.28
C PRO A 145 -6.87 16.64 11.71
N GLU A 146 -7.80 16.29 12.60
CA GLU A 146 -7.49 15.89 13.97
C GLU A 146 -6.63 14.62 14.07
N LEU A 147 -6.49 13.84 12.99
CA LEU A 147 -5.64 12.65 12.93
C LEU A 147 -4.18 12.97 12.60
N HIS A 148 -3.91 14.14 12.02
CA HIS A 148 -2.63 14.50 11.39
C HIS A 148 -1.43 14.29 12.32
N ASP A 149 -1.43 14.93 13.50
CA ASP A 149 -0.33 14.78 14.47
C ASP A 149 -0.14 13.34 14.93
N SER A 150 -1.24 12.59 15.06
CA SER A 150 -1.19 11.19 15.49
C SER A 150 -0.56 10.31 14.40
N LEU A 151 -0.83 10.56 13.12
CA LEU A 151 -0.24 9.80 12.04
C LEU A 151 1.26 10.07 11.85
N LEU A 152 1.72 11.27 12.19
CA LEU A 152 3.16 11.60 12.15
C LEU A 152 4.00 10.79 13.14
N VAL A 153 3.38 10.23 14.19
CA VAL A 153 4.05 9.32 15.14
C VAL A 153 4.66 8.12 14.40
N PHE A 154 4.02 7.62 13.34
CA PHE A 154 4.52 6.48 12.56
C PHE A 154 5.82 6.81 11.79
N ASN A 155 6.09 8.08 11.52
CA ASN A 155 7.30 8.51 10.82
C ASN A 155 8.50 8.68 11.76
N ASN A 156 8.28 8.72 13.07
CA ASN A 156 9.33 8.95 14.06
C ASN A 156 9.95 7.61 14.53
N GLU A 157 11.27 7.48 14.34
CA GLU A 157 12.06 6.29 14.74
C GLU A 157 12.05 6.05 16.25
N SER A 158 11.85 7.10 17.06
CA SER A 158 11.85 7.00 18.52
C SER A 158 10.47 6.72 19.13
N SER A 159 9.44 6.55 18.31
CA SER A 159 8.07 6.32 18.79
C SER A 159 7.98 5.01 19.57
N SER A 160 7.38 5.06 20.75
CA SER A 160 7.17 3.86 21.56
C SER A 160 6.01 3.02 21.01
N PRO A 161 5.97 1.70 21.30
CA PRO A 161 4.82 0.86 20.98
C PRO A 161 3.48 1.47 21.44
N GLU A 162 3.43 2.03 22.65
CA GLU A 162 2.21 2.63 23.21
C GLU A 162 1.77 3.90 22.44
N GLU A 163 2.70 4.69 21.92
CA GLU A 163 2.39 5.85 21.07
C GLU A 163 1.82 5.40 19.72
N ILE A 164 2.40 4.35 19.13
CA ILE A 164 1.92 3.72 17.89
C ILE A 164 0.52 3.13 18.07
N GLU A 165 0.29 2.38 19.14
CA GLU A 165 -1.01 1.81 19.47
C GLU A 165 -2.06 2.92 19.65
N ARG A 166 -1.75 3.96 20.42
CA ARG A 166 -2.68 5.08 20.66
C ARG A 166 -3.03 5.83 19.37
N ALA A 167 -2.04 6.12 18.54
CA ALA A 167 -2.24 6.81 17.26
C ALA A 167 -3.07 5.96 16.29
N GLY A 168 -2.73 4.68 16.16
CA GLY A 168 -3.42 3.75 15.28
C GLY A 168 -4.83 3.42 15.74
N GLU A 169 -5.07 3.21 17.04
CA GLU A 169 -6.41 3.03 17.59
C GLU A 169 -7.31 4.23 17.30
N LYS A 170 -6.80 5.45 17.51
CA LYS A 170 -7.51 6.69 17.17
C LYS A 170 -7.89 6.72 15.69
N TYR A 171 -6.97 6.35 14.79
CA TYR A 171 -7.27 6.24 13.37
C TYR A 171 -8.36 5.19 13.07
N LEU A 172 -8.27 4.01 13.66
CA LEU A 172 -9.23 2.92 13.46
C LEU A 172 -10.63 3.27 13.98
N PHE A 173 -10.75 4.00 15.10
CA PHE A 173 -12.04 4.50 15.59
C PHE A 173 -12.71 5.41 14.55
N THR A 174 -11.94 6.32 13.93
CA THR A 174 -12.45 7.18 12.86
C THR A 174 -12.82 6.38 11.61
N LEU A 175 -11.97 5.45 11.18
CA LEU A 175 -12.20 4.58 10.01
C LEU A 175 -13.53 3.80 10.13
N TYR A 176 -13.76 3.15 11.26
CA TYR A 176 -14.95 2.33 11.48
C TYR A 176 -16.16 3.11 12.02
N LYS A 177 -16.02 4.43 12.20
CA LYS A 177 -17.06 5.30 12.78
C LYS A 177 -17.60 4.75 14.11
N ALA A 178 -16.72 4.11 14.89
CA ALA A 178 -17.12 3.39 16.08
C ALA A 178 -17.42 4.39 17.22
N PRO A 179 -18.57 4.29 17.91
CA PRO A 179 -18.81 5.07 19.11
C PRO A 179 -17.85 4.62 20.22
N ALA A 180 -17.42 5.56 21.07
CA ALA A 180 -16.47 5.33 22.18
C ALA A 180 -16.88 4.22 23.19
N HIS A 181 -18.11 3.71 23.08
CA HIS A 181 -18.62 2.56 23.84
C HIS A 181 -19.18 1.52 22.86
N ILE A 182 -18.54 0.36 22.78
CA ILE A 182 -18.95 -0.74 21.91
C ILE A 182 -20.20 -1.42 22.50
N THR A 183 -21.38 -1.07 21.97
CA THR A 183 -22.55 -1.95 21.98
C THR A 183 -22.97 -2.22 20.53
N LEU A 184 -22.28 -3.16 19.88
CA LEU A 184 -22.63 -3.69 18.56
C LEU A 184 -23.76 -4.73 18.70
N TYR A 185 -25.01 -4.30 18.90
CA TYR A 185 -26.13 -5.24 19.09
C TYR A 185 -27.44 -4.88 18.38
N LYS A 186 -27.46 -4.10 17.29
CA LYS A 186 -28.76 -3.69 16.71
C LYS A 186 -28.96 -3.71 15.19
N LYS A 187 -28.05 -4.24 14.37
CA LYS A 187 -28.35 -4.51 12.94
C LYS A 187 -27.69 -5.79 12.46
N GLN A 188 -28.23 -6.34 11.38
CA GLN A 188 -27.64 -7.45 10.62
C GLN A 188 -26.23 -7.01 10.19
N VAL A 189 -25.20 -7.42 10.93
CA VAL A 189 -23.82 -7.04 10.64
C VAL A 189 -23.27 -8.05 9.63
N GLN A 190 -22.80 -7.57 8.47
CA GLN A 190 -21.95 -8.41 7.62
C GLN A 190 -20.67 -8.70 8.40
N LEU A 191 -20.50 -9.96 8.83
CA LEU A 191 -19.40 -10.36 9.72
C LEU A 191 -18.02 -10.00 9.15
N ALA A 192 -17.86 -10.05 7.82
CA ALA A 192 -16.61 -9.68 7.14
C ALA A 192 -16.25 -8.19 7.28
N ARG A 193 -17.23 -7.32 7.57
CA ARG A 193 -17.05 -5.86 7.75
C ARG A 193 -16.78 -5.46 9.21
N LEU A 194 -16.64 -6.44 10.11
CA LEU A 194 -16.28 -6.14 11.49
C LEU A 194 -14.87 -5.54 11.57
N PRO A 195 -14.64 -4.57 12.47
CA PRO A 195 -13.28 -4.15 12.76
C PRO A 195 -12.47 -5.32 13.32
N PRO A 196 -11.14 -5.32 13.14
CA PRO A 196 -10.27 -6.27 13.82
C PRO A 196 -10.45 -6.18 15.34
N THR A 197 -10.15 -7.26 16.05
CA THR A 197 -10.02 -7.21 17.51
C THR A 197 -8.90 -6.24 17.89
N ILE A 198 -8.95 -5.69 19.11
CA ILE A 198 -7.93 -4.73 19.56
C ILE A 198 -6.52 -5.32 19.51
N ASP A 199 -6.36 -6.60 19.85
CA ASP A 199 -5.05 -7.27 19.77
C ASP A 199 -4.58 -7.42 18.33
N ALA A 200 -5.46 -7.86 17.42
CA ALA A 200 -5.10 -8.00 16.01
C ALA A 200 -4.77 -6.64 15.37
N ALA A 201 -5.50 -5.59 15.77
CA ALA A 201 -5.24 -4.22 15.35
C ALA A 201 -3.85 -3.76 15.79
N ARG A 202 -3.48 -3.94 17.07
CA ARG A 202 -2.17 -3.54 17.61
C ARG A 202 -1.01 -4.25 16.92
N GLU A 203 -1.11 -5.57 16.74
CA GLU A 203 -0.07 -6.31 16.02
C GLU A 203 0.07 -5.83 14.57
N HIS A 204 -1.04 -5.45 13.93
CA HIS A 204 -1.01 -4.87 12.58
C HIS A 204 -0.32 -3.50 12.56
N LEU A 205 -0.65 -2.63 13.51
CA LEU A 205 -0.05 -1.29 13.64
C LEU A 205 1.46 -1.35 13.89
N HIS A 206 1.95 -2.33 14.64
CA HIS A 206 3.38 -2.56 14.82
C HIS A 206 4.08 -2.95 13.52
N ARG A 207 3.48 -3.82 12.70
CA ARG A 207 4.04 -4.16 11.37
C ARG A 207 4.02 -2.98 10.41
N ILE A 208 2.95 -2.17 10.44
CA ILE A 208 2.87 -0.91 9.69
C ILE A 208 4.02 0.01 10.10
N TYR A 209 4.24 0.20 11.40
CA TYR A 209 5.34 1.01 11.89
C TYR A 209 6.70 0.49 11.41
N LEU A 210 6.97 -0.80 11.59
CA LEU A 210 8.21 -1.42 11.11
C LEU A 210 8.45 -1.14 9.62
N GLN A 211 7.43 -1.35 8.79
CA GLN A 211 7.54 -1.15 7.34
C GLN A 211 7.88 0.29 6.98
N ILE A 212 7.20 1.26 7.62
CA ILE A 212 7.46 2.68 7.41
C ILE A 212 8.91 3.02 7.79
N GLN A 213 9.39 2.50 8.91
CA GLN A 213 10.76 2.75 9.37
C GLN A 213 11.82 2.14 8.44
N LEU A 214 11.56 0.94 7.89
CA LEU A 214 12.42 0.32 6.89
C LEU A 214 12.50 1.16 5.60
N TRP A 215 11.37 1.66 5.09
CA TRP A 215 11.37 2.57 3.93
C TRP A 215 12.15 3.85 4.18
N ARG A 216 12.14 4.37 5.42
CA ARG A 216 12.93 5.54 5.83
C ARG A 216 14.42 5.25 6.05
N GLY A 217 14.82 3.99 5.93
CA GLY A 217 16.22 3.56 6.07
C GLY A 217 16.64 3.20 7.50
N ASN A 218 15.69 3.15 8.44
CA ASN A 218 15.97 2.78 9.82
C ASN A 218 16.01 1.25 9.97
N LYS A 219 16.92 0.77 10.81
CA LYS A 219 17.12 -0.68 11.03
C LYS A 219 16.51 -1.08 12.36
N LEU A 220 15.30 -1.60 12.30
CA LEU A 220 14.60 -2.16 13.45
C LEU A 220 14.60 -3.69 13.39
N ASP A 221 14.65 -4.33 14.55
CA ASP A 221 14.49 -5.79 14.66
C ASP A 221 13.01 -6.16 14.48
N PRO A 222 12.64 -6.91 13.42
CA PRO A 222 11.26 -7.30 13.17
C PRO A 222 10.60 -8.04 14.34
N GLN A 223 11.39 -8.78 15.14
CA GLN A 223 10.86 -9.56 16.27
C GLN A 223 10.31 -8.68 17.41
N ASN A 224 10.70 -7.41 17.46
CA ASN A 224 10.13 -6.43 18.38
C ASN A 224 8.82 -5.82 17.85
N TRP A 225 8.48 -6.04 16.58
CA TRP A 225 7.39 -5.37 15.87
C TRP A 225 6.46 -6.37 15.18
N SER A 226 6.00 -7.35 15.96
CA SER A 226 4.93 -8.29 15.55
C SER A 226 5.31 -9.23 14.40
N TRP A 227 6.60 -9.58 14.30
CA TRP A 227 7.10 -10.73 13.55
C TRP A 227 7.72 -11.76 14.50
N LYS A 228 7.76 -13.02 14.07
CA LYS A 228 8.41 -14.09 14.83
C LYS A 228 9.14 -15.04 13.90
N GLU A 229 10.36 -15.40 14.28
CA GLU A 229 11.16 -16.35 13.53
C GLU A 229 10.71 -17.80 13.80
N TYR A 230 10.49 -18.54 12.73
CA TYR A 230 10.29 -19.99 12.75
C TYR A 230 11.08 -20.61 11.60
N ASN A 231 12.03 -21.49 11.92
CA ASN A 231 12.88 -22.19 10.94
C ASN A 231 13.62 -21.24 9.97
N GLY A 232 14.20 -20.14 10.47
CA GLY A 232 14.90 -19.15 9.65
C GLY A 232 13.99 -18.29 8.76
N LYS A 233 12.67 -18.33 8.99
CA LYS A 233 11.69 -17.49 8.28
C LYS A 233 10.91 -16.62 9.26
N LEU A 234 10.77 -15.35 8.93
CA LEU A 234 9.91 -14.44 9.65
C LEU A 234 8.45 -14.68 9.27
N ASN A 235 7.60 -14.80 10.29
CA ASN A 235 6.16 -14.95 10.13
C ASN A 235 5.45 -13.84 10.92
N PRO A 236 4.39 -13.23 10.36
CA PRO A 236 3.65 -12.18 11.05
C PRO A 236 2.87 -12.76 12.23
N VAL A 237 2.88 -12.06 13.36
CA VAL A 237 2.03 -12.35 14.51
C VAL A 237 0.70 -11.64 14.30
N PHE A 238 -0.35 -12.36 13.88
CA PHE A 238 -1.63 -11.71 13.58
C PHE A 238 -2.46 -11.36 14.82
N THR A 239 -2.39 -12.18 15.86
CA THR A 239 -3.05 -11.95 17.16
C THR A 239 -2.33 -12.78 18.22
N LYS A 240 -2.32 -12.28 19.46
CA LYS A 240 -1.82 -13.03 20.62
C LYS A 240 -2.95 -13.70 21.41
N ASN A 241 -4.18 -13.22 21.25
CA ASN A 241 -5.35 -13.70 21.96
C ASN A 241 -6.33 -14.40 20.99
N SER A 242 -7.22 -15.20 21.57
CA SER A 242 -8.29 -15.86 20.82
C SER A 242 -9.16 -14.83 20.07
N PRO A 243 -9.55 -15.10 18.81
CA PRO A 243 -10.34 -14.16 18.00
C PRO A 243 -11.69 -13.76 18.60
N ALA A 244 -12.22 -14.59 19.50
CA ALA A 244 -13.42 -14.31 20.28
C ALA A 244 -13.32 -14.99 21.66
N PRO A 245 -14.06 -14.51 22.67
CA PRO A 245 -14.19 -15.21 23.95
C PRO A 245 -14.78 -16.61 23.76
N ASP A 246 -14.35 -17.57 24.58
CA ASP A 246 -14.82 -18.97 24.52
C ASP A 246 -16.34 -19.10 24.67
N THR A 247 -16.97 -18.18 25.41
CA THR A 247 -18.43 -18.10 25.56
C THR A 247 -19.15 -17.84 24.24
N LEU A 248 -18.54 -17.05 23.34
CA LEU A 248 -19.08 -16.75 22.02
C LEU A 248 -18.93 -17.97 21.09
N PHE A 249 -17.79 -18.68 21.16
CA PHE A 249 -17.62 -19.96 20.46
C PHE A 249 -18.60 -21.03 20.95
N MET A 250 -18.89 -21.09 22.25
CA MET A 250 -19.92 -21.97 22.81
C MET A 250 -21.30 -21.64 22.26
N LEU A 251 -21.70 -20.37 22.24
CA LEU A 251 -22.97 -19.91 21.65
C LEU A 251 -23.06 -20.29 20.17
N CYS A 252 -22.02 -20.02 19.38
CA CYS A 252 -21.96 -20.42 17.99
C CYS A 252 -22.04 -21.95 17.83
N SER A 253 -21.39 -22.74 18.68
CA SER A 253 -21.44 -24.20 18.62
C SER A 253 -22.81 -24.79 18.97
N VAL A 254 -23.56 -24.15 19.88
CA VAL A 254 -24.94 -24.52 20.23
C VAL A 254 -25.89 -24.16 19.08
N ILE A 255 -25.71 -23.00 18.45
CA ILE A 255 -26.45 -22.61 17.25
C ILE A 255 -26.11 -23.54 16.07
N TRP A 256 -24.84 -23.94 15.93
CA TRP A 256 -24.37 -24.84 14.88
C TRP A 256 -24.91 -26.26 15.03
N LYS A 257 -25.03 -26.78 16.26
CA LYS A 257 -25.67 -28.07 16.54
C LYS A 257 -27.17 -28.10 16.17
N HIS A 258 -27.81 -26.94 16.05
CA HIS A 258 -29.18 -26.81 15.56
C HIS A 258 -29.28 -26.36 14.08
N CYS A 259 -28.17 -26.07 13.38
CA CYS A 259 -28.17 -25.72 11.96
C CYS A 259 -28.27 -27.01 11.12
N GLN A 260 -29.50 -27.46 10.83
CA GLN A 260 -29.74 -28.53 9.86
C GLN A 260 -29.54 -28.01 8.42
N GLY A 261 -28.27 -27.94 8.00
CA GLY A 261 -27.80 -28.19 6.63
C GLY A 261 -28.31 -27.35 5.43
N GLY A 262 -29.27 -26.45 5.58
CA GLY A 262 -29.89 -25.76 4.43
C GLY A 262 -29.87 -24.24 4.45
N SER A 263 -29.85 -23.60 5.63
CA SER A 263 -29.96 -22.14 5.76
C SER A 263 -28.63 -21.43 6.02
N CYS A 264 -27.54 -22.18 6.16
CA CYS A 264 -26.21 -21.69 6.51
C CYS A 264 -25.28 -21.66 5.27
N LEU A 265 -25.84 -21.59 4.05
CA LEU A 265 -25.07 -21.14 2.90
C LEU A 265 -24.72 -19.67 3.16
N ASN A 266 -23.43 -19.35 3.14
CA ASN A 266 -22.97 -18.00 2.84
C ASN A 266 -23.72 -17.59 1.57
N GLN A 267 -24.80 -16.82 1.72
CA GLN A 267 -25.33 -16.09 0.57
C GLN A 267 -24.12 -15.36 0.00
N GLN A 268 -23.93 -15.48 -1.32
CA GLN A 268 -22.92 -14.68 -1.99
C GLN A 268 -23.05 -13.24 -1.46
N PRO A 269 -21.92 -12.59 -1.10
CA PRO A 269 -21.99 -11.22 -0.63
C PRO A 269 -22.91 -10.46 -1.57
N ILE A 270 -23.89 -9.76 -1.02
CA ILE A 270 -24.61 -8.74 -1.78
C ILE A 270 -23.49 -7.80 -2.21
N ILE A 271 -23.14 -7.87 -3.50
CA ILE A 271 -22.25 -6.91 -4.14
C ILE A 271 -23.12 -5.67 -4.19
N ASP A 272 -23.08 -4.88 -3.13
CA ASP A 272 -23.31 -3.45 -3.30
C ASP A 272 -22.17 -3.00 -4.23
N ASP A 273 -22.53 -2.46 -5.39
CA ASP A 273 -21.61 -1.88 -6.36
C ASP A 273 -20.88 -0.67 -5.70
N GLU A 274 -19.93 -0.95 -4.80
CA GLU A 274 -18.99 0.03 -4.28
C GLU A 274 -17.75 -0.03 -5.16
N GLU A 275 -17.48 1.07 -5.86
CA GLU A 275 -16.32 1.30 -6.73
C GLU A 275 -15.06 0.64 -6.16
N GLU A 276 -14.43 -0.20 -6.98
CA GLU A 276 -13.12 -0.75 -6.69
C GLU A 276 -12.15 0.43 -6.60
N ASP A 277 -11.79 0.84 -5.37
CA ASP A 277 -10.92 1.98 -5.07
C ASP A 277 -9.57 1.82 -5.80
N ASN A 278 -9.44 2.39 -7.00
CA ASN A 278 -8.22 2.33 -7.81
C ASN A 278 -7.43 3.62 -7.65
N PHE A 279 -6.28 3.52 -6.96
CA PHE A 279 -5.40 4.66 -6.73
C PHE A 279 -4.84 5.25 -8.03
N GLU A 280 -4.69 4.44 -9.07
CA GLU A 280 -4.23 4.88 -10.39
C GLU A 280 -5.29 5.71 -11.11
N GLU A 281 -6.54 5.24 -11.12
CA GLU A 281 -7.64 5.99 -11.73
C GLU A 281 -7.83 7.35 -11.07
N TYR A 282 -7.68 7.40 -9.74
CA TYR A 282 -7.69 8.66 -8.99
C TYR A 282 -6.56 9.62 -9.41
N ILE A 283 -5.33 9.11 -9.59
CA ILE A 283 -4.20 9.93 -10.06
C ILE A 283 -4.41 10.36 -11.53
N ASP A 284 -4.97 9.50 -12.37
CA ASP A 284 -5.25 9.82 -13.77
C ASP A 284 -6.31 10.92 -13.90
N GLU A 285 -7.38 10.86 -13.10
CA GLU A 285 -8.36 11.93 -13.00
C GLU A 285 -7.71 13.26 -12.63
N ILE A 286 -6.78 13.24 -11.66
CA ILE A 286 -6.02 14.44 -11.27
C ILE A 286 -5.18 14.97 -12.43
N ASN A 287 -4.41 14.13 -13.12
CA ASN A 287 -3.58 14.56 -14.25
C ASN A 287 -4.41 15.08 -15.43
N LEU A 288 -5.56 14.46 -15.71
CA LEU A 288 -6.51 14.93 -16.73
C LEU A 288 -7.02 16.34 -16.40
N ILE A 289 -7.35 16.60 -15.13
CA ILE A 289 -7.80 17.93 -14.67
C ILE A 289 -6.67 18.95 -14.76
N GLU A 290 -5.43 18.58 -14.44
CA GLU A 290 -4.27 19.48 -14.51
C GLU A 290 -3.89 19.83 -15.95
N ASN A 291 -3.86 18.86 -16.85
CA ASN A 291 -3.59 19.08 -18.28
C ASN A 291 -4.65 20.00 -18.92
N GLN A 292 -5.92 19.87 -18.54
CA GLN A 292 -6.99 20.77 -19.00
C GLN A 292 -6.81 22.21 -18.47
N LYS A 293 -6.27 22.39 -17.26
CA LYS A 293 -5.98 23.72 -16.70
C LYS A 293 -4.79 24.38 -17.41
N GLU A 294 -3.78 23.62 -17.82
CA GLU A 294 -2.66 24.17 -18.60
C GLU A 294 -3.08 24.61 -20.01
N GLU A 295 -3.92 23.82 -20.70
CA GLU A 295 -4.43 24.19 -22.03
C GLU A 295 -5.23 25.50 -22.00
N THR A 296 -6.05 25.72 -20.96
CA THR A 296 -6.85 26.95 -20.79
C THR A 296 -6.05 28.19 -20.41
N ASN A 297 -4.83 28.03 -19.90
CA ASN A 297 -3.96 29.15 -19.47
C ASN A 297 -2.90 29.55 -20.50
N THR A 298 -2.86 28.90 -21.67
CA THR A 298 -1.97 29.30 -22.77
C THR A 298 -2.50 30.61 -23.40
N PRO A 299 -1.77 31.74 -23.36
CA PRO A 299 -2.25 32.98 -23.96
C PRO A 299 -2.34 32.80 -25.47
N THR A 300 -3.52 33.02 -26.05
CA THR A 300 -3.68 33.07 -27.51
C THR A 300 -2.88 34.25 -28.03
N ILE A 301 -1.66 34.00 -28.53
CA ILE A 301 -0.87 34.99 -29.24
C ILE A 301 -1.60 35.30 -30.55
N LYS A 302 -2.47 36.32 -30.54
CA LYS A 302 -2.97 36.93 -31.76
C LYS A 302 -1.78 37.52 -32.50
N LYS A 303 -1.32 36.83 -33.54
CA LYS A 303 -0.44 37.39 -34.56
C LYS A 303 -1.18 38.54 -35.25
N ASN A 304 -0.94 39.76 -34.81
CA ASN A 304 -1.31 40.94 -35.60
C ASN A 304 -0.35 41.00 -36.79
N LEU A 305 -0.87 40.72 -37.98
CA LEU A 305 -0.18 40.98 -39.24
C LEU A 305 -0.19 42.50 -39.48
N PRO A 306 0.95 43.14 -39.78
CA PRO A 306 0.95 44.54 -40.19
C PRO A 306 0.38 44.66 -41.62
N THR A 307 -0.53 45.62 -41.78
CA THR A 307 -1.07 46.13 -43.05
C THR A 307 -0.02 46.84 -43.88
#